data_AF-E7C2D5-F1
#
_entry.id   AF-E7C2D5-F1
#
_cell.length_a   1.000
_cell.length_b   1.000
_cell.length_c   1.000
_cell.angle_alpha   90.00
_cell.angle_beta   90.00
_cell.angle_gamma   90.00
#
_symmetry.space_group_name_H-M   'P 1'
#
loop_
_entity.id
_entity.type
_entity.pdbx_description
1 polymer ?
#
loop_
_entity_poly.entity_id
_entity_poly.type
_entity_poly.pdbx_seq_one_letter_code
_entity_poly.pdbx_strand_id
1 'polypeptide(L)'
;MNRINLEGASPHFIGCWNIDRSSLCDDLVGFFEDNQEKQEQGKSAGAVNLSAKESIDITIHPRDLEKPEYGPFKDYIDCLFTCYKDYTEQFPFLETIMPSTFIGSFNLQKYLPGGHFKLPHTERTSIQNSFRVLAWMSYLNDVDDGGTTTFTHQNLEIKPRKGKTLIWPAEWTHAHIGNTVNSGNKYIVTGWMHFPH
;
A
#
# COMPACT_ATOMS: atom_id res chain seq x y z
N MET A 1 6.36 -1.03 16.12
CA MET A 1 5.41 -0.20 15.35
C MET A 1 4.61 0.63 16.32
N ASN A 2 4.12 1.81 15.92
CA ASN A 2 3.28 2.66 16.77
C ASN A 2 1.95 2.95 16.06
N ARG A 3 0.81 2.71 16.72
CA ARG A 3 -0.51 3.05 16.17
C ARG A 3 -0.66 4.56 16.04
N ILE A 4 -1.26 5.02 14.95
CA ILE A 4 -1.60 6.42 14.70
C ILE A 4 -3.12 6.52 14.63
N ASN A 5 -3.71 7.34 15.49
CA ASN A 5 -5.14 7.62 15.41
C ASN A 5 -5.41 8.58 14.25
N LEU A 6 -6.32 8.19 13.35
CA LEU A 6 -6.81 9.05 12.29
C LEU A 6 -7.99 9.87 12.82
N GLU A 7 -8.00 11.16 12.52
CA GLU A 7 -9.14 12.02 12.83
C GLU A 7 -10.29 11.77 11.85
N GLY A 8 -11.53 11.95 12.30
CA GLY A 8 -12.71 11.84 11.45
C GLY A 8 -13.83 10.99 12.05
N ALA A 9 -14.86 10.72 11.25
CA ALA A 9 -15.99 9.91 11.66
C ALA A 9 -15.55 8.45 11.89
N SER A 10 -15.98 7.87 13.01
CA SER A 10 -15.60 6.52 13.44
C SER A 10 -16.86 5.63 13.59
N PRO A 11 -16.78 4.32 13.24
CA PRO A 11 -15.61 3.62 12.69
C PRO A 11 -15.44 3.86 11.19
N HIS A 12 -14.23 4.21 10.76
CA HIS A 12 -13.86 4.32 9.34
C HIS A 12 -13.18 3.07 8.77
N PHE A 13 -12.84 2.09 9.61
CA PHE A 13 -12.17 0.83 9.22
C PHE A 13 -10.80 1.00 8.54
N ILE A 14 -10.14 2.15 8.70
CA ILE A 14 -8.78 2.37 8.17
C ILE A 14 -7.82 2.32 9.34
N GLY A 15 -6.95 1.32 9.38
CA GLY A 15 -5.85 1.26 10.34
C GLY A 15 -4.66 2.08 9.86
N CYS A 16 -3.95 2.72 10.79
CA CYS A 16 -2.75 3.49 10.50
C CYS A 16 -1.68 3.26 11.57
N TRP A 17 -0.44 3.05 11.13
CA TRP A 17 0.71 2.83 12.00
C TRP A 17 1.95 3.54 11.46
N ASN A 18 2.96 3.67 12.31
CA ASN A 18 4.33 3.95 11.92
C ASN A 18 5.19 2.70 12.13
N ILE A 19 5.75 2.16 11.05
CA ILE A 19 6.81 1.16 11.09
C ILE A 19 8.12 1.90 11.41
N ASP A 20 8.56 1.78 12.67
CA ASP A 20 9.74 2.45 13.21
C ASP A 20 11.04 1.72 12.83
N ARG A 21 11.24 1.50 11.53
CA ARG A 21 12.47 0.95 10.93
C ARG A 21 12.82 1.78 9.71
N SER A 22 13.35 2.99 9.93
CA SER A 22 13.66 3.93 8.85
C SER A 22 14.62 3.34 7.81
N SER A 23 15.62 2.56 8.24
CA SER A 23 16.56 1.88 7.35
C SER A 23 15.87 0.90 6.41
N LEU A 24 14.84 0.20 6.87
CA LEU A 24 14.09 -0.74 6.05
C LEU A 24 13.38 -0.05 4.88
N CYS A 25 12.85 1.15 5.11
CA CYS A 25 12.26 1.95 4.04
C CYS A 25 13.33 2.37 3.01
N ASP A 26 14.53 2.74 3.48
CA ASP A 26 15.65 3.08 2.60
C ASP A 26 16.13 1.87 1.79
N ASP A 27 16.20 0.68 2.41
CA ASP A 27 16.59 -0.55 1.73
C ASP A 27 15.60 -0.92 0.60
N LEU A 28 14.29 -0.74 0.84
CA LEU A 28 13.27 -0.94 -0.19
C LEU A 28 13.37 0.09 -1.32
N VAL A 29 13.64 1.37 -1.00
CA VAL A 29 13.88 2.40 -2.03
C VAL A 29 15.16 2.10 -2.81
N GLY A 30 16.23 1.68 -2.14
CA GLY A 30 17.48 1.26 -2.77
C GLY A 30 17.25 0.09 -3.74
N PHE A 31 16.49 -0.92 -3.31
CA PHE A 31 16.09 -2.02 -4.19
C PHE A 31 15.40 -1.51 -5.46
N PHE A 32 14.51 -0.52 -5.36
CA PHE A 32 13.87 0.08 -6.53
C PHE A 32 14.88 0.70 -7.50
N GLU A 33 15.76 1.56 -6.98
CA GLU A 33 16.73 2.32 -7.79
C GLU A 33 17.80 1.41 -8.43
N ASP A 34 18.19 0.34 -7.73
CA ASP A 34 19.22 -0.60 -8.18
C ASP A 34 18.73 -1.61 -9.22
N ASN A 35 17.41 -1.79 -9.37
CA ASN A 35 16.81 -2.80 -10.26
C ASN A 35 16.01 -2.14 -11.41
N GLN A 36 16.64 -1.23 -12.16
CA GLN A 36 16.01 -0.49 -13.26
C GLN A 36 15.46 -1.40 -14.36
N GLU A 37 16.08 -2.55 -14.58
CA GLU A 37 15.66 -3.56 -15.55
C GLU A 37 14.34 -4.25 -15.19
N LYS A 38 13.91 -4.18 -13.92
CA LYS A 38 12.64 -4.72 -13.44
C LYS A 38 11.52 -3.68 -13.42
N GLN A 39 11.84 -2.41 -13.67
CA GLN A 39 10.89 -1.32 -13.61
C GLN A 39 9.98 -1.32 -14.86
N GLU A 40 8.67 -1.29 -14.62
CA GLU A 40 7.66 -1.18 -15.66
C GLU A 40 6.77 0.03 -15.43
N GLN A 41 6.15 0.53 -16.51
CA GLN A 41 5.09 1.52 -16.37
C GLN A 41 3.91 0.92 -15.58
N GLY A 42 3.46 1.63 -14.55
CA GLY A 42 2.32 1.23 -13.73
C GLY A 42 1.05 1.05 -14.54
N LYS A 43 0.33 -0.04 -14.27
CA LYS A 43 -0.91 -0.42 -14.96
C LYS A 43 -2.11 -0.28 -14.01
N SER A 44 -3.27 0.03 -14.58
CA SER A 44 -4.57 -0.02 -13.90
C SER A 44 -5.57 -0.75 -14.79
N ALA A 45 -6.40 -1.61 -14.20
CA ALA A 45 -7.32 -2.49 -14.94
C ALA A 45 -6.65 -3.27 -16.11
N GLY A 46 -5.37 -3.62 -15.97
CA GLY A 46 -4.60 -4.36 -16.98
C GLY A 46 -4.01 -3.52 -18.12
N ALA A 47 -4.23 -2.20 -18.15
CA ALA A 47 -3.71 -1.32 -19.19
C ALA A 47 -2.88 -0.17 -18.63
N VAL A 48 -1.94 0.33 -19.44
CA VAL A 48 -1.26 1.61 -19.18
C VAL A 48 -2.19 2.74 -19.62
N ASN A 49 -2.60 3.56 -18.67
CA ASN A 49 -3.33 4.80 -18.94
C ASN A 49 -2.76 5.91 -18.06
N LEU A 50 -1.82 6.68 -18.62
CA LEU A 50 -1.11 7.76 -17.92
C LEU A 50 -2.03 8.87 -17.44
N SER A 51 -3.21 9.03 -18.04
CA SER A 51 -4.20 9.99 -17.55
C SER A 51 -4.90 9.51 -16.28
N ALA A 52 -4.98 8.21 -16.04
CA ALA A 52 -5.57 7.65 -14.83
C ALA A 52 -4.52 7.40 -13.75
N LYS A 53 -3.40 6.79 -14.15
CA LYS A 53 -2.30 6.38 -13.27
C LYS A 53 -0.95 6.59 -13.96
N GLU A 54 -0.06 7.28 -13.27
CA GLU A 54 1.30 7.56 -13.70
C GLU A 54 2.26 7.21 -12.55
N SER A 55 2.81 6.01 -12.63
CA SER A 55 3.81 5.46 -11.70
C SER A 55 4.75 4.52 -12.43
N ILE A 56 5.89 4.22 -11.81
CA ILE A 56 6.82 3.20 -12.22
C ILE A 56 6.79 2.12 -11.14
N ASP A 57 6.59 0.87 -11.53
CA ASP A 57 6.28 -0.23 -10.64
C ASP A 57 7.31 -1.35 -10.81
N ILE A 58 7.69 -2.01 -9.70
CA ILE A 58 8.31 -3.34 -9.69
C ILE A 58 7.33 -4.28 -8.99
N THR A 59 6.91 -5.34 -9.69
CA THR A 59 6.11 -6.41 -9.07
C THR A 59 7.02 -7.34 -8.28
N ILE A 60 6.66 -7.58 -7.03
CA ILE A 60 7.32 -8.53 -6.14
C ILE A 60 6.45 -9.77 -6.03
N HIS A 61 7.01 -10.93 -6.36
CA HIS A 61 6.30 -12.20 -6.26
C HIS A 61 6.66 -12.93 -4.96
N PRO A 62 5.71 -13.59 -4.29
CA PRO A 62 5.99 -14.34 -3.06
C PRO A 62 7.13 -15.35 -3.19
N ARG A 63 7.26 -15.98 -4.36
CA ARG A 63 8.36 -16.93 -4.65
C ARG A 63 9.76 -16.31 -4.60
N ASP A 64 9.88 -15.00 -4.79
CA ASP A 64 11.16 -14.31 -4.81
C ASP A 64 11.65 -13.95 -3.41
N LEU A 65 10.76 -13.98 -2.39
CA LEU A 65 11.09 -13.64 -1.00
C LEU A 65 12.08 -14.61 -0.34
N GLU A 66 12.27 -15.80 -0.91
CA GLU A 66 13.28 -16.77 -0.47
C GLU A 66 14.69 -16.44 -0.97
N LYS A 67 14.82 -15.51 -1.94
CA LYS A 67 16.12 -15.11 -2.47
C LYS A 67 16.77 -14.07 -1.56
N PRO A 68 18.10 -14.13 -1.35
CA PRO A 68 18.80 -13.19 -0.47
C PRO A 68 18.59 -11.72 -0.82
N GLU A 69 18.50 -11.36 -2.12
CA GLU A 69 18.32 -9.97 -2.52
C GLU A 69 16.93 -9.39 -2.17
N TYR A 70 15.96 -10.24 -1.83
CA TYR A 70 14.63 -9.82 -1.38
C TYR A 70 14.49 -9.81 0.15
N GLY A 71 15.59 -9.98 0.91
CA GLY A 71 15.62 -9.91 2.37
C GLY A 71 14.87 -8.72 2.98
N PRO A 72 15.02 -7.47 2.48
CA PRO A 72 14.26 -6.32 2.96
C PRO A 72 12.73 -6.48 2.83
N PHE A 73 12.25 -7.19 1.82
CA PHE A 73 10.82 -7.45 1.67
C PHE A 73 10.31 -8.45 2.70
N LYS A 74 11.11 -9.44 3.08
CA LYS A 74 10.76 -10.38 4.15
C LYS A 74 10.63 -9.64 5.49
N ASP A 75 11.62 -8.83 5.84
CA ASP A 75 11.61 -7.96 7.02
C ASP A 75 10.40 -7.00 7.02
N TYR A 76 10.04 -6.48 5.84
CA TYR A 76 8.86 -5.63 5.68
C TYR A 76 7.55 -6.39 5.91
N ILE A 77 7.42 -7.62 5.39
CA ILE A 77 6.23 -8.44 5.60
C ILE A 77 6.08 -8.81 7.08
N ASP A 78 7.17 -9.07 7.81
CA ASP A 78 7.11 -9.28 9.26
C ASP A 78 6.58 -8.04 9.99
N CYS A 79 7.02 -6.84 9.60
CA CYS A 79 6.47 -5.59 10.15
C CYS A 79 4.99 -5.39 9.78
N LEU A 80 4.61 -5.67 8.53
CA LEU A 80 3.22 -5.59 8.08
C LEU A 80 2.33 -6.57 8.85
N PHE A 81 2.82 -7.77 9.16
CA PHE A 81 2.08 -8.76 9.95
C PHE A 81 1.80 -8.27 11.36
N THR A 82 2.72 -7.50 11.98
CA THR A 82 2.43 -6.86 13.27
C THR A 82 1.28 -5.85 13.15
N CYS A 83 1.24 -5.05 12.08
CA CYS A 83 0.13 -4.13 11.81
C CYS A 83 -1.19 -4.89 11.60
N TYR A 84 -1.14 -6.01 10.88
CA TYR A 84 -2.31 -6.86 10.65
C TYR A 84 -2.90 -7.43 11.94
N LYS A 85 -2.07 -7.96 12.85
CA LYS A 85 -2.56 -8.44 14.15
C LYS A 85 -3.26 -7.34 14.95
N ASP A 86 -2.65 -6.17 15.01
CA ASP A 86 -3.24 -5.03 15.71
C ASP A 86 -4.53 -4.53 15.02
N TYR A 87 -4.63 -4.67 13.69
CA TYR A 87 -5.85 -4.39 12.94
C TYR A 87 -6.98 -5.38 13.29
N THR A 88 -6.68 -6.67 13.42
CA THR A 88 -7.70 -7.67 13.79
C THR A 88 -8.11 -7.56 15.26
N GLU A 89 -7.23 -7.11 16.15
CA GLU A 89 -7.60 -6.71 17.53
C GLU A 89 -8.57 -5.52 17.57
N GLN A 90 -8.44 -4.56 16.64
CA GLN A 90 -9.36 -3.43 16.50
C GLN A 90 -10.72 -3.83 15.95
N PHE A 91 -10.76 -4.87 15.11
CA PHE A 91 -11.97 -5.37 14.47
C PHE A 91 -12.17 -6.86 14.76
N PRO A 92 -12.62 -7.25 15.98
CA PRO A 92 -12.59 -8.64 16.42
C PRO A 92 -13.36 -9.62 15.53
N PHE A 93 -14.41 -9.17 14.83
CA PHE A 93 -15.12 -10.02 13.87
C PHE A 93 -14.20 -10.47 12.73
N LEU A 94 -13.29 -9.60 12.27
CA LEU A 94 -12.34 -9.96 11.22
C LEU A 94 -11.39 -11.06 11.70
N GLU A 95 -10.92 -11.01 12.95
CA GLU A 95 -10.10 -12.09 13.54
C GLU A 95 -10.82 -13.45 13.47
N THR A 96 -12.14 -13.48 13.67
CA THR A 96 -12.91 -14.75 13.63
C THR A 96 -13.00 -15.36 12.24
N ILE A 97 -13.01 -14.54 11.19
CA ILE A 97 -13.19 -15.02 9.81
C ILE A 97 -11.87 -15.08 9.03
N MET A 98 -10.84 -14.33 9.46
CA MET A 98 -9.53 -14.24 8.82
C MET A 98 -8.42 -14.23 9.89
N PRO A 99 -8.28 -15.30 10.71
CA PRO A 99 -7.22 -15.38 11.73
C PRO A 99 -5.80 -15.47 11.10
N SER A 100 -5.73 -15.84 9.82
CA SER A 100 -4.55 -15.73 8.98
C SER A 100 -4.95 -15.19 7.61
N THR A 101 -3.96 -14.70 6.87
CA THR A 101 -4.19 -14.12 5.54
C THR A 101 -3.10 -14.54 4.57
N PHE A 102 -3.44 -14.55 3.28
CA PHE A 102 -2.47 -14.74 2.20
C PHE A 102 -2.17 -13.42 1.51
N ILE A 103 -0.89 -13.21 1.20
CA ILE A 103 -0.38 -12.09 0.42
C ILE A 103 0.08 -12.63 -0.93
N GLY A 104 -0.61 -12.19 -1.99
CA GLY A 104 -0.21 -12.46 -3.37
C GLY A 104 0.96 -11.58 -3.83
N SER A 105 1.13 -11.47 -5.15
CA SER A 105 2.09 -10.51 -5.69
C SER A 105 1.68 -9.09 -5.32
N PHE A 106 2.65 -8.27 -4.94
CA PHE A 106 2.47 -6.89 -4.49
C PHE A 106 3.47 -5.98 -5.21
N ASN A 107 3.32 -4.66 -5.08
CA ASN A 107 4.07 -3.71 -5.88
C ASN A 107 4.90 -2.77 -5.02
N LEU A 108 6.13 -2.54 -5.46
CA LEU A 108 6.95 -1.40 -5.08
C LEU A 108 6.81 -0.34 -6.17
N GLN A 109 6.46 0.89 -5.82
CA GLN A 109 6.07 1.92 -6.78
C GLN A 109 6.78 3.23 -6.51
N LYS A 110 7.20 3.90 -7.59
CA LYS A 110 7.74 5.26 -7.61
C LYS A 110 6.81 6.17 -8.41
N TYR A 111 6.53 7.34 -7.86
CA TYR A 111 5.84 8.43 -8.55
C TYR A 111 6.82 9.61 -8.61
N LEU A 112 7.09 10.08 -9.83
CA LEU A 112 7.85 11.30 -10.12
C LEU A 112 6.93 12.54 -9.94
N PRO A 113 7.47 13.77 -9.95
CA PRO A 113 6.62 14.96 -10.06
C PRO A 113 5.65 14.84 -11.24
N GLY A 114 4.37 15.14 -11.00
CA GLY A 114 3.27 14.89 -11.94
C GLY A 114 2.60 13.51 -11.78
N GLY A 115 3.30 12.52 -11.22
CA GLY A 115 2.81 11.17 -11.01
C GLY A 115 1.61 11.11 -10.07
N HIS A 116 0.67 10.20 -10.36
CA HIS A 116 -0.65 10.15 -9.70
C HIS A 116 -1.36 8.80 -9.87
N PHE A 117 -2.46 8.61 -9.14
CA PHE A 117 -3.54 7.68 -9.47
C PHE A 117 -4.89 8.37 -9.18
N LYS A 118 -5.31 9.23 -10.09
CA LYS A 118 -6.27 10.31 -9.80
C LYS A 118 -7.74 9.93 -9.99
N LEU A 119 -8.04 8.79 -10.60
CA LEU A 119 -9.41 8.29 -10.69
C LEU A 119 -9.78 7.54 -9.40
N PRO A 120 -10.94 7.85 -8.78
CA PRO A 120 -11.44 7.08 -7.65
C PRO A 120 -11.50 5.60 -7.99
N HIS A 121 -10.91 4.78 -7.14
CA HIS A 121 -10.86 3.34 -7.32
C HIS A 121 -10.92 2.62 -5.99
N THR A 122 -11.23 1.33 -6.10
CA THR A 122 -11.14 0.36 -5.01
C THR A 122 -10.56 -0.93 -5.57
N GLU A 123 -10.21 -1.84 -4.68
CA GLU A 123 -9.38 -2.99 -4.93
C GLU A 123 -10.20 -4.19 -5.39
N ARG A 124 -11.50 -4.18 -5.08
CA ARG A 124 -12.51 -5.17 -5.46
C ARG A 124 -13.55 -4.53 -6.41
N THR A 125 -13.37 -4.72 -7.70
CA THR A 125 -14.21 -4.12 -8.77
C THR A 125 -14.61 -5.10 -9.88
N SER A 126 -14.08 -6.32 -9.88
CA SER A 126 -14.35 -7.33 -10.90
C SER A 126 -14.15 -8.75 -10.36
N ILE A 127 -14.55 -9.75 -11.14
CA ILE A 127 -14.35 -11.17 -10.79
C ILE A 127 -12.85 -11.49 -10.59
N GLN A 128 -11.97 -10.86 -11.37
CA GLN A 128 -10.53 -11.12 -11.28
C GLN A 128 -9.90 -10.62 -9.98
N ASN A 129 -10.55 -9.72 -9.25
CA ASN A 129 -10.04 -9.17 -7.99
C ASN A 129 -11.04 -9.34 -6.82
N SER A 130 -12.08 -10.17 -7.03
CA SER A 130 -13.18 -10.39 -6.08
C SER A 130 -12.74 -11.06 -4.77
N PHE A 131 -11.54 -11.65 -4.74
CA PHE A 131 -11.00 -12.34 -3.58
C PHE A 131 -10.30 -11.41 -2.57
N ARG A 132 -9.96 -10.17 -2.94
CA ARG A 132 -9.22 -9.23 -2.08
C ARG A 132 -10.10 -8.76 -0.93
N VAL A 133 -9.70 -8.96 0.31
CA VAL A 133 -10.46 -8.58 1.52
C VAL A 133 -9.97 -7.23 2.05
N LEU A 134 -8.65 -7.08 2.18
CA LEU A 134 -8.02 -5.83 2.59
C LEU A 134 -6.97 -5.40 1.57
N ALA A 135 -6.67 -4.12 1.57
CA ALA A 135 -5.51 -3.54 0.94
C ALA A 135 -4.58 -3.00 2.03
N TRP A 136 -3.28 -2.94 1.72
CA TRP A 136 -2.32 -2.20 2.51
C TRP A 136 -1.42 -1.33 1.64
N MET A 137 -0.86 -0.31 2.25
CA MET A 137 0.16 0.52 1.64
C MET A 137 1.05 1.13 2.71
N SER A 138 2.36 1.16 2.47
CA SER A 138 3.32 1.91 3.28
C SER A 138 4.01 2.98 2.44
N TYR A 139 4.13 4.18 2.99
CA TYR A 139 4.96 5.24 2.42
C TYR A 139 6.42 5.01 2.83
N LEU A 140 7.31 4.95 1.86
CA LEU A 140 8.73 4.64 2.07
C LEU A 140 9.60 5.89 2.23
N ASN A 141 9.03 7.07 1.95
CA ASN A 141 9.67 8.35 2.17
C ASN A 141 8.64 9.45 2.49
N ASP A 142 9.14 10.58 2.97
CA ASP A 142 8.33 11.79 3.14
C ASP A 142 8.12 12.48 1.79
N VAL A 143 6.91 13.04 1.61
CA VAL A 143 6.59 13.93 0.49
C VAL A 143 6.03 15.21 1.07
N ASP A 144 6.66 16.34 0.76
CA ASP A 144 6.29 17.61 1.36
C ASP A 144 5.12 18.30 0.67
N ASP A 145 5.02 18.18 -0.66
CA ASP A 145 3.99 18.80 -1.49
C ASP A 145 3.32 17.79 -2.44
N GLY A 146 2.01 17.61 -2.26
CA GLY A 146 1.19 16.65 -3.00
C GLY A 146 1.36 15.20 -2.54
N GLY A 147 1.00 14.26 -3.41
CA GLY A 147 1.20 12.82 -3.22
C GLY A 147 0.32 12.15 -2.16
N THR A 148 -0.64 12.87 -1.58
CA THR A 148 -1.55 12.37 -0.55
C THR A 148 -2.42 11.22 -1.06
N THR A 149 -2.92 10.40 -0.15
CA THR A 149 -3.97 9.42 -0.45
C THR A 149 -5.28 9.90 0.18
N THR A 150 -6.31 10.12 -0.63
CA THR A 150 -7.61 10.62 -0.17
C THR A 150 -8.64 9.52 -0.22
N PHE A 151 -9.23 9.19 0.93
CA PHE A 151 -10.39 8.31 1.06
C PHE A 151 -11.66 9.14 0.97
N THR A 152 -12.35 9.03 -0.16
CA THR A 152 -13.39 9.99 -0.58
C THR A 152 -14.63 9.95 0.32
N HIS A 153 -15.05 8.78 0.77
CA HIS A 153 -16.22 8.62 1.64
C HIS A 153 -15.96 9.03 3.09
N GLN A 154 -14.71 8.88 3.55
CA GLN A 154 -14.30 9.19 4.92
C GLN A 154 -13.92 10.66 5.10
N ASN A 155 -13.83 11.43 4.00
CA ASN A 155 -13.28 12.78 3.98
C ASN A 155 -11.90 12.84 4.68
N LEU A 156 -11.07 11.84 4.37
CA LEU A 156 -9.80 11.62 5.04
C LEU A 156 -8.67 11.71 4.03
N GLU A 157 -7.69 12.58 4.30
CA GLU A 157 -6.50 12.74 3.47
C GLU A 157 -5.25 12.34 4.27
N ILE A 158 -4.49 11.39 3.75
CA ILE A 158 -3.27 10.88 4.38
C ILE A 158 -2.04 11.45 3.68
N LYS A 159 -1.24 12.21 4.43
CA LYS A 159 0.05 12.72 3.97
C LYS A 159 1.11 11.61 3.94
N PRO A 160 1.89 11.47 2.85
CA PRO A 160 3.01 10.54 2.80
C PRO A 160 4.05 10.90 3.84
N ARG A 161 4.24 10.01 4.82
CA ARG A 161 5.33 10.10 5.77
C ARG A 161 6.04 8.77 5.89
N LYS A 162 7.36 8.79 5.89
CA LYS A 162 8.20 7.60 5.89
C LYS A 162 7.80 6.64 7.02
N GLY A 163 7.59 5.38 6.68
CA GLY A 163 7.17 4.33 7.62
C GLY A 163 5.67 4.34 7.94
N LYS A 164 4.90 5.35 7.49
CA LYS A 164 3.44 5.36 7.70
C LYS A 164 2.80 4.25 6.86
N THR A 165 2.11 3.35 7.52
CA THR A 165 1.48 2.16 6.95
C THR A 165 -0.02 2.21 7.20
N LEU A 166 -0.79 1.87 6.17
CA LEU A 166 -2.24 1.83 6.17
C LEU A 166 -2.73 0.43 5.84
N ILE A 167 -3.82 0.01 6.47
CA ILE A 167 -4.62 -1.18 6.12
C ILE A 167 -6.09 -0.77 6.06
N TRP A 168 -6.81 -1.15 5.00
CA TRP A 168 -8.24 -0.83 4.84
C TRP A 168 -8.99 -1.90 4.04
N PRO A 169 -10.33 -1.97 4.14
CA PRO A 169 -11.15 -2.87 3.34
C PRO A 169 -11.01 -2.62 1.83
N ALA A 170 -10.95 -3.69 1.05
CA ALA A 170 -10.84 -3.63 -0.40
C ALA A 170 -12.15 -3.25 -1.13
N GLU A 171 -13.18 -2.84 -0.39
CA GLU A 171 -14.56 -2.68 -0.87
C GLU A 171 -14.86 -1.23 -1.30
N TRP A 172 -15.91 -1.03 -2.11
CA TRP A 172 -16.29 0.30 -2.64
C TRP A 172 -16.46 1.38 -1.56
N THR A 173 -16.76 0.99 -0.32
CA THR A 173 -16.84 1.91 0.84
C THR A 173 -15.53 2.65 1.15
N HIS A 174 -14.40 2.17 0.61
CA HIS A 174 -13.07 2.73 0.78
C HIS A 174 -12.47 3.20 -0.55
N ALA A 175 -13.32 3.64 -1.47
CA ALA A 175 -12.88 4.29 -2.70
C ALA A 175 -11.94 5.47 -2.40
N HIS A 176 -10.76 5.45 -3.02
CA HIS A 176 -9.70 6.40 -2.76
C HIS A 176 -8.98 6.82 -4.04
N ILE A 177 -8.16 7.87 -3.92
CA ILE A 177 -7.29 8.39 -4.98
C ILE A 177 -5.88 8.60 -4.46
N GLY A 178 -4.90 8.48 -5.35
CA GLY A 178 -3.54 8.97 -5.14
C GLY A 178 -3.38 10.33 -5.82
N ASN A 179 -3.30 11.39 -5.02
CA ASN A 179 -3.15 12.75 -5.53
C ASN A 179 -1.77 12.94 -6.19
N THR A 180 -1.71 13.93 -7.08
CA THR A 180 -0.51 14.28 -7.83
C THR A 180 0.63 14.63 -6.89
N VAL A 181 1.81 14.05 -7.14
CA VAL A 181 3.07 14.48 -6.52
C VAL A 181 3.49 15.79 -7.16
N ASN A 182 3.53 16.88 -6.40
CA ASN A 182 3.86 18.19 -6.96
C ASN A 182 5.38 18.41 -6.99
N SER A 183 6.10 17.93 -5.97
CA SER A 183 7.56 17.99 -5.91
C SER A 183 8.18 16.78 -5.21
N GLY A 184 9.45 16.51 -5.53
CA GLY A 184 10.16 15.32 -5.06
C GLY A 184 9.64 14.02 -5.69
N ASN A 185 10.05 12.90 -5.11
CA ASN A 185 9.58 11.58 -5.52
C ASN A 185 8.75 10.98 -4.38
N LYS A 186 7.78 10.13 -4.72
CA LYS A 186 7.02 9.33 -3.76
C LYS A 186 7.30 7.86 -4.00
N TYR A 187 7.67 7.13 -2.95
CA TYR A 187 7.85 5.69 -2.97
C TYR A 187 6.84 5.04 -2.05
N ILE A 188 6.18 3.98 -2.54
CA ILE A 188 5.28 3.16 -1.74
C ILE A 188 5.49 1.69 -2.01
N VAL A 189 5.14 0.87 -1.03
CA VAL A 189 4.89 -0.57 -1.21
C VAL A 189 3.43 -0.84 -0.90
N THR A 190 2.74 -1.56 -1.78
CA THR A 190 1.29 -1.79 -1.67
C THR A 190 0.89 -3.16 -2.20
N GLY A 191 -0.13 -3.78 -1.59
CA GLY A 191 -0.69 -5.04 -2.04
C GLY A 191 -2.03 -5.35 -1.39
N TRP A 192 -2.46 -6.60 -1.50
CA TRP A 192 -3.80 -7.06 -1.09
C TRP A 192 -3.78 -8.36 -0.29
N MET A 193 -4.59 -8.40 0.76
CA MET A 193 -4.77 -9.54 1.65
C MET A 193 -6.06 -10.25 1.28
N HIS A 194 -6.04 -11.58 1.27
CA HIS A 194 -7.23 -12.38 1.04
C HIS A 194 -7.25 -13.61 1.94
N PHE A 195 -8.38 -14.31 1.95
CA PHE A 195 -8.52 -15.55 2.70
C PHE A 195 -7.46 -16.57 2.26
N PRO A 196 -6.90 -17.34 3.21
CA PRO A 196 -6.06 -18.49 2.88
C PRO A 196 -6.88 -19.54 2.11
N HIS A 197 -6.20 -20.32 1.28
CA HIS A 197 -6.78 -21.48 0.61
C HIS A 197 -7.09 -22.61 1.59
#